data_AF-A0A9D8TPD0-F1
#
_entry.id   AF-A0A9D8TPD0-F1
#
_cell.length_a   1.000
_cell.length_b   1.000
_cell.length_c   1.000
_cell.angle_alpha   90.00
_cell.angle_beta   90.00
_cell.angle_gamma   90.00
#
_symmetry.space_group_name_H-M   'P 1'
#
loop_
_entity.id
_entity.type
_entity.pdbx_description
1 polymer ?
#
loop_
_entity_poly.entity_id
_entity_poly.type
_entity_poly.pdbx_seq_one_letter_code
_entity_poly.pdbx_strand_id
1 'polypeptide(L)' 'MKPTPSASSMMPDAVQEIPYDGAKAMLSVDNTDDREFLKRLIECMYPELPEPASKRRKSGK' A
#
# COMPACT_ATOMS: atom_id res chain seq x y z
N MET A 1 -1.25 -4.43 1.77
CA MET A 1 -0.88 -3.20 1.02
C MET A 1 -1.95 -2.13 1.21
N LYS A 2 -1.63 -0.83 1.15
CA LYS A 2 -2.68 0.20 1.19
C LYS A 2 -3.57 0.05 -0.06
N PRO A 3 -4.91 0.15 0.03
CA PRO A 3 -5.75 0.16 -1.16
C PRO A 3 -5.57 1.51 -1.87
N THR A 4 -4.73 1.53 -2.90
CA THR A 4 -4.62 2.63 -3.86
C THR A 4 -5.42 2.29 -5.13
N PRO A 5 -5.85 3.31 -5.89
CA PRO A 5 -6.56 3.13 -7.16
C PRO A 5 -5.82 2.20 -8.11
N SER A 6 -4.49 2.36 -8.24
CA SER A 6 -3.68 1.48 -9.09
C SER A 6 -3.73 0.01 -8.65
N ALA A 7 -3.70 -0.24 -7.34
CA ALA A 7 -3.76 -1.60 -6.81
C ALA A 7 -5.13 -2.23 -7.04
N SER A 8 -6.21 -1.46 -6.88
CA SER A 8 -7.58 -1.91 -7.18
C SER A 8 -7.81 -2.16 -8.66
N SER A 9 -7.10 -1.46 -9.55
CA SER A 9 -7.17 -1.67 -11.00
C SER A 9 -6.34 -2.88 -11.45
N MET A 10 -5.20 -3.15 -10.79
CA MET A 10 -4.35 -4.30 -11.10
C MET A 10 -4.89 -5.60 -10.50
N MET A 11 -5.57 -5.53 -9.34
CA MET A 11 -6.15 -6.68 -8.65
C MET A 11 -7.56 -6.34 -8.15
N PRO A 12 -8.58 -6.36 -9.03
CA PRO A 12 -9.95 -6.07 -8.63
C PRO A 12 -10.52 -7.12 -7.64
N ASP A 13 -10.02 -8.36 -7.70
CA ASP A 13 -10.43 -9.46 -6.82
C ASP A 13 -9.64 -9.54 -5.51
N ALA A 14 -8.68 -8.64 -5.27
CA ALA A 14 -7.85 -8.72 -4.08
C ALA A 14 -8.66 -8.37 -2.83
N VAL A 15 -8.59 -9.26 -1.83
CA VAL A 15 -9.36 -9.16 -0.59
C VAL A 15 -8.82 -7.99 0.25
N GLN A 16 -9.71 -7.12 0.70
CA GLN A 16 -9.37 -6.08 1.67
C GLN A 16 -9.67 -6.57 3.06
N GLU A 17 -8.64 -6.74 3.88
CA GLU A 17 -8.78 -7.16 5.27
C GLU A 17 -8.31 -6.06 6.22
N ILE A 18 -8.89 -6.06 7.40
CA ILE A 18 -8.51 -5.15 8.47
C ILE A 18 -7.55 -5.91 9.38
N PRO A 19 -6.24 -5.57 9.43
CA PRO A 19 -5.26 -6.38 10.16
C PRO A 19 -5.55 -6.51 11.67
N TYR A 20 -6.24 -5.53 12.24
CA TYR A 20 -6.71 -5.50 13.63
C TYR A 20 -7.85 -4.50 13.77
N ASP A 21 -8.69 -4.68 14.79
CA ASP A 21 -9.83 -3.79 15.04
C ASP A 21 -9.38 -2.32 15.18
N GLY A 22 -9.98 -1.43 14.39
CA GLY A 22 -9.60 -0.01 14.29
C GLY A 22 -8.49 0.33 13.28
N ALA A 23 -7.90 -0.66 12.59
CA ALA A 23 -6.94 -0.40 11.52
C ALA A 23 -7.63 0.06 10.22
N LYS A 24 -6.86 0.65 9.30
CA LYS A 24 -7.33 0.89 7.93
C LYS A 24 -7.25 -0.42 7.15
N ALA A 25 -8.31 -0.72 6.38
CA ALA A 25 -8.33 -1.86 5.47
C ALA A 25 -7.08 -1.87 4.58
N MET A 26 -6.41 -3.02 4.51
CA MET A 26 -5.24 -3.27 3.68
C MET A 26 -5.57 -4.38 2.68
N LEU A 27 -5.19 -4.16 1.42
CA LEU A 27 -5.28 -5.12 0.33
C LEU A 27 -4.33 -6.31 0.58
N SER A 28 -4.87 -7.52 0.61
CA SER A 28 -4.11 -8.77 0.69
C SER A 28 -3.64 -9.15 -0.71
N VAL A 29 -2.33 -9.39 -0.86
CA VAL A 29 -1.72 -9.79 -2.13
C VAL A 29 -1.41 -11.27 -2.00
N ASP A 30 -2.23 -12.11 -2.62
CA ASP A 30 -2.07 -13.57 -2.63
C ASP A 30 -0.88 -13.99 -3.51
N ASN A 31 -0.64 -13.23 -4.58
CA ASN A 31 0.39 -13.54 -5.57
C ASN A 31 1.78 -13.00 -5.16
N THR A 32 2.34 -13.54 -4.07
CA THR A 32 3.65 -13.12 -3.55
C THR A 32 4.85 -13.75 -4.27
N ASP A 33 4.62 -14.77 -5.09
CA ASP A 33 5.68 -15.49 -5.81
C ASP A 33 6.13 -14.76 -7.09
N ASP A 34 5.26 -13.95 -7.69
CA ASP A 34 5.56 -13.18 -8.90
C ASP A 34 6.31 -11.88 -8.60
N ARG A 35 7.64 -11.96 -8.60
CA ARG A 35 8.52 -10.80 -8.36
C ARG A 35 8.32 -9.65 -9.36
N GLU A 36 8.11 -9.96 -10.64
CA GLU A 36 7.89 -8.93 -11.68
C GLU A 36 6.56 -8.21 -11.50
N PHE A 37 5.53 -8.94 -11.09
CA PHE A 37 4.22 -8.39 -10.77
C PHE A 37 4.29 -7.45 -9.56
N LEU A 38 4.92 -7.90 -8.46
CA LEU A 38 5.10 -7.09 -7.25
C LEU A 38 5.89 -5.81 -7.55
N LYS A 39 6.93 -5.89 -8.39
CA LYS A 39 7.69 -4.71 -8.79
C LYS A 39 6.81 -3.69 -9.51
N ARG A 40 6.07 -4.11 -10.54
CA ARG A 40 5.17 -3.23 -11.30
C ARG A 40 4.07 -2.64 -10.43
N LEU A 41 3.50 -3.45 -9.53
CA LEU A 41 2.48 -3.02 -8.58
C LEU A 41 3.02 -1.90 -7.68
N ILE A 42 4.21 -2.09 -7.09
CA ILE A 42 4.83 -1.08 -6.24
C ILE A 42 5.19 0.17 -7.05
N GLU A 43 5.76 0.04 -8.25
CA GLU A 43 6.10 1.18 -9.12
C GLU A 43 4.87 2.03 -9.50
N CYS A 44 3.72 1.41 -9.76
CA CYS A 44 2.45 2.12 -10.01
C CYS A 44 1.89 2.77 -8.75
N MET A 45 1.96 2.09 -7.60
CA MET A 45 1.40 2.61 -6.34
C MET A 45 2.29 3.68 -5.70
N TYR A 46 3.60 3.63 -5.90
CA TYR A 46 4.58 4.52 -5.28
C TYR A 46 4.28 6.02 -5.45
N PRO A 47 3.95 6.53 -6.66
CA PRO A 47 3.56 7.94 -6.84
C PRO A 47 2.22 8.31 -6.19
N GLU A 48 1.34 7.35 -5.92
CA GLU A 48 0.04 7.57 -5.26
C GLU A 48 0.14 7.52 -3.73
N LEU A 49 1.28 7.07 -3.18
CA LEU A 49 1.50 7.09 -1.75
C LEU A 49 1.65 8.56 -1.30
N PRO A 50 0.95 8.97 -0.23
CA PRO A 50 1.21 10.27 0.36
C PRO A 50 2.68 10.32 0.75
N GLU A 51 3.34 11.43 0.45
CA GLU A 51 4.74 11.62 0.80
C GLU A 51 4.93 11.23 2.27
N PRO A 52 5.96 10.40 2.58
CA PRO A 52 6.18 9.93 3.94
C PRO A 52 6.25 11.17 4.82
N ALA A 53 5.25 11.34 5.69
CA ALA A 53 5.08 12.54 6.48
C ALA A 53 6.44 12.90 7.07
N SER A 54 7.03 13.98 6.55
CA SER A 54 8.39 14.38 6.90
C SER A 54 8.48 14.31 8.40
N LYS A 55 9.37 13.45 8.93
CA LYS A 55 9.65 13.39 10.36
C LYS A 55 10.16 14.78 10.70
N ARG A 56 9.25 15.66 11.09
CA ARG A 56 9.53 16.95 11.66
C ARG A 56 10.35 16.62 12.89
N ARG A 57 11.68 16.72 12.73
CA ARG A 57 12.62 16.68 13.85
C ARG A 57 12.01 17.67 14.84
N LYS A 58 11.65 17.19 16.03
CA LYS A 58 11.36 18.09 17.15
C LYS A 58 12.68 18.76 17.50
N SER A 59 13.07 19.76 16.71
CA SER A 59 13.97 20.81 17.14
C SER A 59 13.12 21.82 17.90
N GLY A 60 13.40 21.95 19.19
CA GLY A 60 12.77 22.89 20.13
C GLY A 60 12.11 22.12 21.28
N LYS A 61 12.55 22.24 22.53
CA LYS A 61 13.52 23.14 23.17
C LYS A 61 14.03 22.46 24.43
#